data_AF-A0A7C4AWD7-F1
#
_entry.id   AF-A0A7C4AWD7-F1
#
_cell.length_a   1.000
_cell.length_b   1.000
_cell.length_c   1.000
_cell.angle_alpha   90.00
_cell.angle_beta   90.00
_cell.angle_gamma   90.00
#
_symmetry.space_group_name_H-M   'P 1'
#
loop_
_entity.id
_entity.type
_entity.pdbx_description
1 polymer ?
#
loop_
_entity_poly.entity_id
_entity_poly.type
_entity_poly.pdbx_seq_one_letter_code
_entity_poly.pdbx_strand_id
1 'polypeptide(L)'
;MIIPKKIRTYCPSCRKHTEHSVSQLKKRAARPLSWGQRQFARVTAGYGSQPRSEQKKFSKTSKKVVLMLKCTVCKKSHPYKGFRSKGVKFEEG
;
A
#
# COMPACT_ATOMS: atom_id res chain seq x y z
N MET A 1 15.55 -1.23 7.01
CA MET A 1 16.04 -0.20 6.07
C MET A 1 15.63 1.16 6.60
N ILE A 2 16.53 2.12 6.50
CA ILE A 2 16.32 3.51 6.90
C ILE A 2 15.97 4.29 5.63
N ILE A 3 14.90 5.07 5.66
CA ILE A 3 14.43 5.88 4.53
C ILE A 3 14.22 7.31 5.02
N PRO A 4 14.75 8.32 4.32
CA PRO A 4 14.51 9.71 4.69
C PRO A 4 13.04 10.09 4.47
N LYS A 5 12.47 10.93 5.34
CA LYS A 5 11.10 11.44 5.19
C LYS A 5 10.90 12.33 3.98
N LYS A 6 11.97 12.97 3.48
CA LYS A 6 11.97 13.84 2.30
C LYS A 6 13.00 13.34 1.29
N ILE A 7 12.61 13.26 0.01
CA ILE A 7 13.49 12.87 -1.10
C ILE A 7 13.26 13.83 -2.27
N ARG A 8 14.34 14.27 -2.94
CA ARG A 8 14.24 14.99 -4.22
C ARG A 8 14.17 13.98 -5.36
N THR A 9 13.06 13.97 -6.09
CA THR A 9 12.84 13.05 -7.21
C THR A 9 11.94 13.68 -8.27
N TYR A 10 11.82 13.04 -9.43
CA TYR A 10 11.01 13.52 -10.54
C TYR A 10 9.52 13.46 -10.21
N CYS A 11 8.79 14.55 -10.43
CA CYS A 11 7.34 14.58 -10.31
C CYS A 11 6.70 14.45 -11.71
N PRO A 12 5.92 13.40 -12.00
CA PRO A 12 5.26 13.23 -13.31
C PRO A 12 4.26 14.33 -13.65
N SER A 13 3.62 14.93 -12.63
CA SER A 13 2.63 15.99 -12.83
C SER A 13 3.26 17.35 -13.09
N CYS A 14 4.35 17.68 -12.38
CA CYS A 14 5.05 18.96 -12.57
C CYS A 14 6.11 18.89 -13.67
N ARG A 15 6.46 17.68 -14.13
CA ARG A 15 7.53 17.39 -15.10
C ARG A 15 8.91 17.94 -14.71
N LYS A 16 9.15 18.12 -13.41
CA LYS A 16 10.42 18.62 -12.86
C LYS A 16 10.78 17.87 -11.58
N HIS A 17 12.06 17.94 -11.20
CA HIS A 17 12.53 17.37 -9.94
C HIS A 17 12.13 18.28 -8.77
N THR A 18 11.41 17.73 -7.80
CA THR A 18 10.94 18.46 -6.62
C THR A 18 11.17 17.64 -5.35
N GLU A 19 11.06 18.28 -4.21
CA GLU A 19 10.99 17.57 -2.93
C GLU A 19 9.67 16.81 -2.81
N HIS A 20 9.75 15.58 -2.31
CA HIS A 20 8.64 14.70 -2.07
C HIS A 20 8.66 14.23 -0.63
N SER A 21 7.51 14.30 0.05
CA SER A 21 7.32 13.63 1.34
C SER A 21 7.05 12.14 1.09
N VAL A 22 7.82 11.29 1.76
CA VAL A 22 7.74 9.83 1.64
C VAL A 22 6.84 9.28 2.74
N SER A 23 5.90 8.42 2.37
CA SER A 23 5.07 7.68 3.32
C SER A 23 4.91 6.23 2.89
N GLN A 24 4.72 5.33 3.86
CA GLN A 24 4.40 3.94 3.54
C GLN A 24 2.92 3.80 3.18
N LEU A 25 2.62 3.10 2.07
CA LEU A 25 1.26 2.77 1.71
C LEU A 25 0.65 1.79 2.74
N LYS A 26 -0.51 2.15 3.29
CA LYS A 26 -1.29 1.31 4.20
C LYS A 26 -2.51 0.74 3.49
N LYS A 27 -2.84 -0.53 3.77
CA LYS A 27 -4.09 -1.15 3.31
C LYS A 27 -5.26 -0.49 4.05
N ARG A 28 -6.28 -0.06 3.31
CA ARG A 28 -7.54 0.45 3.87
C ARG A 28 -8.55 -0.69 4.06
N ALA A 29 -9.59 -0.44 4.86
CA ALA A 29 -10.70 -1.36 5.02
C ALA A 29 -11.37 -1.66 3.65
N ALA A 30 -11.84 -2.89 3.49
CA ALA A 30 -12.55 -3.29 2.28
C ALA A 30 -13.91 -2.57 2.21
N ARG A 31 -14.33 -2.18 1.00
CA ARG A 31 -15.63 -1.51 0.78
C ARG A 31 -16.76 -2.56 0.78
N PRO A 32 -17.83 -2.39 1.55
CA PRO A 32 -18.91 -3.38 1.66
C PRO A 32 -19.71 -3.52 0.35
N LEU A 33 -19.87 -2.42 -0.38
CA LEU A 33 -20.58 -2.38 -1.67
C LEU A 33 -19.75 -2.95 -2.84
N SER A 34 -18.48 -3.35 -2.60
CA SER A 34 -17.68 -3.99 -3.65
C SER A 34 -18.31 -5.32 -4.08
N TRP A 35 -18.20 -5.65 -5.36
CA TRP A 35 -18.82 -6.87 -5.91
C TRP A 35 -18.38 -8.13 -5.16
N GLY A 36 -17.09 -8.27 -4.86
CA GLY A 36 -16.57 -9.43 -4.12
C GLY A 36 -17.10 -9.55 -2.69
N GLN A 37 -17.33 -8.41 -2.00
CA GLN A 37 -17.93 -8.42 -0.67
C GLN A 37 -19.43 -8.73 -0.73
N ARG A 38 -20.16 -8.16 -1.69
CA ARG A 38 -21.59 -8.49 -1.92
C ARG A 38 -21.79 -9.97 -2.22
N GLN A 39 -20.94 -10.54 -3.08
CA GLN A 39 -20.98 -11.96 -3.41
C GLN A 39 -20.65 -12.83 -2.19
N PHE A 40 -19.61 -12.47 -1.44
CA PHE A 40 -19.24 -13.23 -0.24
C PHE A 40 -20.35 -13.19 0.82
N ALA A 41 -20.95 -12.02 1.07
CA ALA A 41 -22.08 -11.88 1.99
C ALA A 41 -23.28 -12.74 1.57
N ARG A 42 -23.55 -12.88 0.27
CA ARG A 42 -24.62 -13.75 -0.25
C ARG A 42 -24.33 -15.23 -0.04
N VAL A 43 -23.11 -15.68 -0.33
CA VAL A 43 -22.73 -17.10 -0.23
C VAL A 43 -22.57 -17.53 1.24
N THR A 44 -22.16 -16.61 2.10
CA THR A 44 -22.03 -16.85 3.55
C THR A 44 -23.37 -16.68 4.30
N ALA A 45 -24.44 -16.24 3.63
CA ALA A 45 -25.75 -16.08 4.27
C ALA A 45 -26.38 -17.45 4.57
N GLY A 46 -26.96 -17.59 5.76
CA GLY A 46 -27.58 -18.83 6.24
C GLY A 46 -26.62 -19.67 7.08
N TYR A 47 -26.86 -20.99 7.10
CA TYR A 47 -26.04 -21.94 7.85
C TYR A 47 -24.99 -22.57 6.93
N GLY A 48 -23.76 -22.63 7.40
CA GLY A 48 -22.65 -23.21 6.65
C GLY A 48 -21.30 -22.78 7.22
N SER A 49 -20.25 -23.49 6.83
CA SER A 49 -18.87 -23.11 7.14
C SER A 49 -18.34 -22.10 6.12
N GLN A 50 -17.12 -21.60 6.32
CA GLN A 50 -16.46 -20.67 5.40
C GLN A 50 -16.41 -21.26 3.97
N PRO A 51 -17.05 -20.62 2.97
CA PRO A 51 -17.22 -21.23 1.63
C PRO A 51 -15.95 -21.18 0.77
N ARG A 52 -14.94 -20.40 1.18
CA ARG A 52 -13.68 -20.20 0.43
C ARG A 52 -12.50 -20.70 1.26
N SER A 53 -11.56 -21.37 0.60
CA SER A 53 -10.34 -21.87 1.24
C SER A 53 -9.46 -20.73 1.77
N GLU A 54 -8.99 -20.85 3.00
CA GLU A 54 -8.04 -19.89 3.60
C GLU A 54 -6.61 -20.44 3.56
N GLN A 55 -5.67 -19.60 3.15
CA GLN A 55 -4.25 -19.96 3.14
C GLN A 55 -3.67 -19.92 4.56
N LYS A 56 -3.34 -21.09 5.12
CA LYS A 56 -2.80 -21.22 6.48
C LYS A 56 -1.28 -21.06 6.57
N LYS A 57 -0.53 -21.50 5.54
CA LYS A 57 0.94 -21.49 5.53
C LYS A 57 1.48 -20.43 4.57
N PHE A 58 2.33 -19.54 5.06
CA PHE A 58 3.01 -18.51 4.26
C PHE A 58 4.52 -18.79 4.22
N SER A 59 5.08 -19.00 3.03
CA SER A 59 6.51 -19.28 2.87
C SER A 59 7.40 -18.02 2.87
N LYS A 60 6.84 -16.86 2.53
CA LYS A 60 7.62 -15.62 2.37
C LYS A 60 7.83 -14.94 3.72
N THR A 61 9.09 -14.71 4.07
CA THR A 61 9.52 -14.06 5.32
C THR A 61 9.51 -12.53 5.27
N SER A 62 9.32 -11.93 4.09
CA SER A 62 9.29 -10.48 3.88
C SER A 62 8.14 -10.05 2.98
N LYS A 63 7.72 -8.79 3.11
CA LYS A 63 6.65 -8.18 2.31
C LYS A 63 7.23 -7.19 1.31
N LYS A 64 6.54 -6.98 0.17
CA LYS A 64 6.85 -5.86 -0.73
C LYS A 64 6.29 -4.58 -0.10
N VAL A 65 7.16 -3.64 0.21
CA VAL A 65 6.79 -2.31 0.71
C VAL A 65 6.69 -1.37 -0.48
N VAL A 66 5.57 -0.65 -0.55
CA VAL A 66 5.34 0.40 -1.55
C VAL A 66 5.34 1.73 -0.81
N LEU A 67 6.13 2.68 -1.32
CA LEU A 67 6.18 4.04 -0.81
C LEU A 67 5.29 4.93 -1.66
N MET A 68 4.58 5.85 -1.03
CA MET A 68 3.83 6.92 -1.68
C MET A 68 4.66 8.20 -1.57
N LEU A 69 5.00 8.76 -2.74
CA LEU A 69 5.74 10.00 -2.87
C LEU A 69 4.74 11.13 -3.13
N LYS A 70 4.58 12.04 -2.18
CA LYS A 70 3.72 13.22 -2.34
C LYS A 70 4.59 14.43 -2.64
N CYS A 71 4.37 15.04 -3.80
CA CYS A 71 5.09 16.24 -4.23
C CYS A 71 4.70 17.44 -3.34
N THR A 72 5.68 18.23 -2.89
CA THR A 72 5.41 19.43 -2.08
C THR A 72 4.72 20.54 -2.89
N VAL A 73 5.04 20.65 -4.18
CA VAL A 73 4.53 21.70 -5.08
C VAL A 73 3.09 21.45 -5.52
N CYS A 74 2.81 20.33 -6.22
CA CYS A 74 1.48 20.05 -6.75
C CYS A 74 0.59 19.21 -5.82
N LYS A 75 1.12 18.76 -4.67
CA LYS A 75 0.43 17.91 -3.69
C LYS A 75 -0.08 16.56 -4.20
N LYS A 76 0.12 16.25 -5.49
CA LYS A 76 -0.20 14.95 -6.09
C LYS A 76 0.78 13.90 -5.59
N SER A 77 0.26 12.68 -5.43
CA SER A 77 1.04 11.53 -4.99
C SER A 77 1.15 10.49 -6.08
N HIS A 78 2.29 9.81 -6.13
CA HIS A 78 2.51 8.67 -7.02
C HIS A 78 3.28 7.56 -6.29
N PRO A 79 3.08 6.29 -6.67
CA PRO A 79 3.76 5.18 -6.03
C PRO A 79 5.20 5.07 -6.51
N TYR A 80 6.11 4.76 -5.60
CA TYR A 80 7.45 4.30 -5.94
C TYR A 80 7.44 2.79 -6.22
N LYS A 81 8.41 2.30 -6.99
CA LYS A 81 8.58 0.87 -7.27
C LYS A 81 8.75 0.09 -5.96
N GLY A 82 7.89 -0.91 -5.75
CA GLY A 82 7.90 -1.70 -4.52
C GLY A 82 9.12 -2.63 -4.42
N PHE A 83 9.72 -2.71 -3.24
CA PHE A 83 10.86 -3.58 -2.92
C PHE A 83 10.55 -4.46 -1.71
N ARG A 84 11.24 -5.61 -1.58
CA ARG A 84 11.03 -6.50 -0.43
C ARG A 84 11.83 -6.04 0.78
N SER A 85 11.18 -5.98 1.93
CA SER A 85 11.84 -5.69 3.20
C SER A 85 11.08 -6.33 4.37
N LYS A 86 11.78 -6.61 5.46
CA LYS A 86 11.17 -7.05 6.72
C LYS A 86 10.60 -5.85 7.50
N GLY A 87 11.16 -4.65 7.32
CA GLY A 87 10.73 -3.44 8.01
C GLY A 87 11.41 -2.18 7.49
N VAL A 88 10.67 -1.07 7.54
CA VAL A 88 11.11 0.26 7.12
C VAL A 88 11.01 1.20 8.31
N LYS A 89 12.09 1.93 8.59
CA LYS A 89 12.14 3.02 9.56
C LYS A 89 12.30 4.34 8.81
N PHE A 90 11.62 5.38 9.26
CA PHE A 90 11.72 6.72 8.68
C PHE A 90 12.55 7.61 9.59
N GLU A 91 13.67 8.12 9.09
CA GLU A 91 14.51 9.07 9.81
C GLU A 91 14.18 10.51 9.41
N GLU A 92 14.26 11.40 10.39
CA GLU A 92 14.21 12.84 10.17
C GLU A 92 15.62 13.30 9.82
N GLY A 93 15.75 13.86 8.61
CA GLY A 93 16.89 14.62 8.15
C GLY A 93 16.40 15.98 7.68
#